data_AF-A0A660TXZ2-F1
#
_entry.id   AF-A0A660TXZ2-F1
#
_cell.length_a   1.000
_cell.length_b   1.000
_cell.length_c   1.000
_cell.angle_alpha   90.00
_cell.angle_beta   90.00
_cell.angle_gamma   90.00
#
_symmetry.space_group_name_H-M   'P 1'
#
loop_
_entity.id
_entity.type
_entity.pdbx_description
1 polymer ?
#
loop_
_entity_poly.entity_id
_entity_poly.type
_entity_poly.pdbx_seq_one_letter_code
_entity_poly.pdbx_strand_id
1 'polypeptide(L)' 'MILNWIFILIGLTALIAGAEALVRGASGIAILARMSPAVIGLTIVAAGTSMPELMVSVKAS' A
#
# COMPACT_ATOMS: atom_id res chain seq x y z
N MET A 1 -3.42 -5.52 27.86
CA MET A 1 -2.09 -5.53 27.20
C MET A 1 -2.02 -6.49 26.02
N ILE A 2 -2.33 -7.79 26.19
CA ILE A 2 -2.33 -8.77 25.09
C ILE A 2 -3.22 -8.34 23.90
N LEU A 3 -4.41 -7.80 24.19
CA LEU A 3 -5.39 -7.42 23.19
C LEU A 3 -4.91 -6.25 22.30
N ASN A 4 -4.14 -5.32 22.86
CA ASN A 4 -3.58 -4.20 22.11
C ASN A 4 -2.56 -4.69 21.07
N TRP A 5 -1.72 -5.65 21.45
CA TRP A 5 -0.77 -6.27 20.53
C TRP A 5 -1.47 -7.03 19.40
N ILE A 6 -2.59 -7.70 19.70
CA ILE A 6 -3.42 -8.36 18.68
C ILE A 6 -3.98 -7.33 17.69
N PHE A 7 -4.54 -6.22 18.17
CA PHE A 7 -5.05 -5.16 17.29
C PHE A 7 -3.95 -4.51 16.44
N ILE A 8 -2.75 -4.31 16.99
CA ILE A 8 -1.59 -3.81 16.24
C ILE A 8 -1.23 -4.77 15.10
N LEU A 9 -1.13 -6.07 15.39
CA LEU A 9 -0.79 -7.08 14.38
C LEU A 9 -1.84 -7.16 13.28
N ILE A 10 -3.12 -7.18 13.63
CA ILE A 10 -4.22 -7.21 12.66
C ILE A 10 -4.25 -5.93 11.81
N GLY A 11 -4.06 -4.76 12.44
CA GLY A 11 -4.02 -3.49 11.75
C GLY A 11 -2.85 -3.40 10.76
N LEU A 12 -1.66 -3.84 11.19
CA LEU A 12 -0.46 -3.85 10.36
C LEU A 12 -0.62 -4.78 9.16
N THR A 13 -1.11 -6.01 9.37
CA THR A 13 -1.30 -6.98 8.28
C THR A 13 -2.36 -6.51 7.29
N ALA A 14 -3.48 -5.96 7.78
CA ALA A 14 -4.52 -5.40 6.92
C ALA A 14 -3.99 -4.21 6.09
N LEU A 15 -3.16 -3.35 6.70
CA LEU A 15 -2.59 -2.20 6.02
C LEU A 15 -1.61 -2.59 4.90
N ILE A 16 -0.72 -3.55 5.19
CA ILE A 16 0.23 -4.09 4.20
C ILE A 16 -0.54 -4.78 3.06
N ALA A 17 -1.49 -5.65 3.40
CA ALA A 17 -2.29 -6.37 2.40
C ALA A 17 -3.11 -5.41 1.53
N GLY A 18 -3.67 -4.35 2.11
CA GLY A 18 -4.39 -3.31 1.38
C GLY A 18 -3.49 -2.52 0.43
N ALA A 19 -2.30 -2.14 0.88
CA ALA A 19 -1.31 -1.46 0.03
C ALA A 19 -0.84 -2.36 -1.12
N GLU A 20 -0.59 -3.64 -0.86
CA GLU A 20 -0.19 -4.59 -1.91
C GLU A 20 -1.30 -4.83 -2.94
N ALA A 21 -2.55 -4.98 -2.47
CA ALA A 21 -3.71 -5.12 -3.35
C ALA A 21 -3.90 -3.87 -4.23
N LEU A 22 -3.71 -2.67 -3.66
CA LEU A 22 -3.76 -1.41 -4.39
C LEU A 22 -2.69 -1.35 -5.49
N VAL A 23 -1.43 -1.69 -5.17
CA VAL A 23 -0.33 -1.68 -6.14
C VAL A 23 -0.58 -2.67 -7.27
N ARG A 24 -1.02 -3.89 -6.95
CA ARG A 24 -1.32 -4.92 -7.94
C ARG A 24 -2.47 -4.49 -8.86
N GLY A 25 -3.57 -3.97 -8.30
CA GLY A 25 -4.71 -3.48 -9.07
C GLY A 25 -4.35 -2.29 -9.96
N ALA A 26 -3.70 -1.27 -9.41
CA ALA A 26 -3.27 -0.08 -10.14
C ALA A 26 -2.26 -0.41 -11.24
N SER A 27 -1.29 -1.29 -10.96
CA SER A 27 -0.31 -1.73 -11.96
C SER A 27 -0.98 -2.50 -13.10
N GLY A 28 -1.96 -3.36 -12.81
CA GLY A 28 -2.74 -4.06 -13.82
C GLY A 28 -3.49 -3.11 -14.76
N ILE A 29 -4.10 -2.06 -14.20
CA ILE A 29 -4.76 -1.00 -14.98
C ILE A 29 -3.74 -0.24 -15.84
N ALA A 30 -2.58 0.11 -15.28
CA ALA A 30 -1.54 0.84 -15.99
C ALA A 30 -0.94 0.04 -17.16
N ILE A 31 -0.80 -1.28 -17.00
CA ILE A 31 -0.41 -2.19 -18.08
C ILE A 31 -1.47 -2.17 -19.19
N LEU A 32 -2.75 -2.26 -18.84
CA LEU A 32 -3.85 -2.17 -19.81
C LEU A 32 -3.89 -0.82 -20.53
N ALA A 33 -3.50 0.25 -19.84
CA ALA A 33 -3.33 1.60 -20.39
C ALA A 33 -2.05 1.79 -21.23
N ARG A 34 -1.28 0.71 -21.50
CA ARG A 34 -0.02 0.72 -22.26
C ARG A 34 1.07 1.61 -21.67
N MET A 35 1.09 1.80 -20.36
CA MET A 35 2.16 2.51 -19.67
C MET A 35 3.43 1.66 -19.65
N SER A 36 4.61 2.31 -19.74
CA SER A 36 5.88 1.59 -19.69
C SER A 36 6.16 1.07 -18.27
N PRO A 37 6.89 -0.07 -18.13
CA PRO A 37 7.25 -0.60 -16.81
C PRO A 37 8.01 0.41 -15.93
N ALA A 38 8.83 1.26 -16.55
CA ALA A 38 9.55 2.33 -15.85
C ALA A 38 8.60 3.33 -15.20
N VAL A 39 7.56 3.78 -15.91
CA VAL A 39 6.58 4.73 -15.35
C VAL A 39 5.80 4.06 -14.23
N ILE A 40 5.37 2.81 -14.39
CA ILE A 40 4.65 2.05 -13.36
C ILE A 40 5.49 1.91 -12.09
N GLY A 41 6.76 1.54 -12.23
CA GLY A 41 7.69 1.40 -11.10
C GLY A 41 7.95 2.71 -10.37
N LEU A 42 8.24 3.78 -11.13
CA LEU A 42 8.57 5.09 -10.58
C LEU A 42 7.37 5.83 -9.97
N THR A 43 6.14 5.43 -10.30
CA THR A 43 4.92 6.10 -9.82
C THR A 43 4.10 5.19 -8.90
N ILE A 44 3.48 4.16 -9.45
CA ILE A 44 2.52 3.29 -8.74
C ILE A 44 3.21 2.47 -7.66
N VAL A 45 4.33 1.83 -7.99
CA VAL A 45 5.05 0.98 -7.02
C VAL A 45 5.69 1.86 -5.94
N ALA A 46 6.40 2.92 -6.35
CA ALA A 46 7.03 3.86 -5.42
C ALA A 46 6.03 4.51 -4.45
N ALA A 47 4.87 4.97 -4.94
CA ALA A 47 3.81 5.52 -4.08
C ALA A 47 3.20 4.43 -3.19
N GLY A 48 2.95 3.25 -3.77
CA GLY A 48 2.34 2.10 -3.09
C GLY A 48 3.12 1.60 -1.88
N THR A 49 4.45 1.55 -1.97
CA THR A 49 5.31 1.12 -0.87
C THR A 49 5.28 2.07 0.32
N SER A 50 4.91 3.34 0.13
CA SER A 50 4.80 4.33 1.20
C SER A 50 3.35 4.53 1.70
N MET A 51 2.37 3.86 1.10
CA MET A 51 0.96 3.97 1.49
C MET A 51 0.70 3.58 2.96
N PRO A 52 1.31 2.49 3.51
CA PRO A 52 1.16 2.15 4.92
C PRO A 52 1.62 3.29 5.84
N GLU A 53 2.81 3.82 5.61
CA GLU A 53 3.41 4.88 6.43
C GLU A 53 2.63 6.19 6.34
N LEU A 54 2.16 6.54 5.13
CA LEU A 54 1.30 7.71 4.92
C LEU A 54 -0.01 7.59 5.72
N MET A 55 -0.66 6.43 5.69
CA MET A 55 -1.92 6.21 6.39
C MET A 55 -1.76 6.30 7.91
N VAL A 56 -0.67 5.74 8.43
CA VAL A 56 -0.34 5.84 9.87
C VAL A 56 -0.03 7.28 10.25
N SER A 57 0.73 8.01 9.43
CA SER A 57 1.11 9.40 9.71
C SER A 57 -0.09 10.35 9.73
N VAL A 58 -1.02 10.17 8.78
CA VAL A 58 -2.27 10.94 8.72
C VAL A 58 -3.15 10.67 9.94
N LYS A 59 -3.20 9.42 10.42
CA LYS A 59 -4.02 9.07 11.58
C LYS A 59 -3.39 9.41 12.93
N ALA A 60 -2.07 9.56 12.97
CA ALA A 60 -1.35 9.94 14.18
C ALA A 60 -1.41 11.45 14.47
N SER A 61 -1.75 12.26 13.47
CA SER A 61 -2.01 13.70 13.60
C SER A 61 -3.41 13.97 14.14
#